data_AF-A0AAD7J584-F1
#
_entry.id   AF-A0AAD7J584-F1
#
_cell.length_a   1.000
_cell.length_b   1.000
_cell.length_c   1.000
_cell.angle_alpha   90.00
_cell.angle_beta   90.00
_cell.angle_gamma   90.00
#
_symmetry.space_group_name_H-M   'P 1'
#
loop_
_entity.id
_entity.type
_entity.pdbx_description
1 polymer ?
#
loop_
_entity_poly.entity_id
_entity_poly.type
_entity_poly.pdbx_seq_one_letter_code
_entity_poly.pdbx_strand_id
1 'polypeptide(L)'
;RDKFLPFDRPEMPTTISLWASALAAVDRSRPPSCGADLPQLYVMPEPALLASPDDPARRRMLYHHYSLLRDALMFRLGYGDGDEPHALLTTQQWRDIVQGKITKQGKAGSRAQARSASLEELLRPAFSACSMDDLTGFPVSPDSVPPLDVNRTKELLWELAEINFRYEFLALDARASGLNRPDECRTCFASPRLIGMDFNESQRGFAGRETDERLPHFLCMAGFMRDWSVPCERPKEIDNAKGRTQWSADSIHGLESAVTKYYTASFYELFGRAAVVPMRL
;
A
#
# COMPACT_ATOMS: atom_id res chain seq x y z
N ARG A 1 9.51 -8.25 12.73
CA ARG A 1 8.07 -8.55 12.52
C ARG A 1 7.96 -9.40 11.27
N ASP A 2 7.16 -10.47 11.29
CA ASP A 2 6.77 -11.13 10.03
C ASP A 2 5.81 -10.19 9.26
N LYS A 3 6.12 -9.89 7.99
CA LYS A 3 5.25 -9.04 7.16
C LYS A 3 4.09 -9.80 6.51
N PHE A 4 4.12 -11.13 6.57
CA PHE A 4 3.06 -12.00 6.03
C PHE A 4 1.95 -12.28 7.04
N LEU A 5 2.07 -11.75 8.25
CA LEU A 5 1.05 -11.85 9.29
C LEU A 5 0.46 -10.47 9.58
N PRO A 6 -0.84 -10.39 9.92
CA PRO A 6 -1.46 -9.14 10.38
C PRO A 6 -0.68 -8.51 11.54
N PHE A 7 -0.63 -7.18 11.54
CA PHE A 7 -0.05 -6.41 12.63
C PHE A 7 -1.15 -5.81 13.48
N ASP A 8 -1.38 -6.42 14.64
CA ASP A 8 -2.47 -6.04 15.53
C ASP A 8 -2.03 -4.97 16.53
N ARG A 9 -2.73 -3.84 16.51
CA ARG A 9 -2.62 -2.72 17.45
C ARG A 9 -3.97 -2.00 17.48
N PRO A 10 -4.37 -1.38 18.60
CA PRO A 10 -5.61 -0.61 18.68
C PRO A 10 -5.73 0.48 17.61
N GLU A 11 -4.61 1.08 17.19
CA GLU A 11 -4.56 2.13 16.19
C GLU A 11 -4.60 1.63 14.74
N MET A 12 -4.38 0.33 14.50
CA MET A 12 -4.39 -0.25 13.16
C MET A 12 -5.82 -0.49 12.68
N PRO A 13 -6.12 -0.26 11.38
CA PRO A 13 -7.35 -0.75 10.78
C PRO A 13 -7.35 -2.28 10.74
N THR A 14 -8.55 -2.86 10.66
CA THR A 14 -8.73 -4.31 10.73
C THR A 14 -8.36 -4.96 9.40
N THR A 15 -7.42 -5.91 9.43
CA THR A 15 -7.12 -6.71 8.24
C THR A 15 -8.28 -7.66 7.96
N ILE A 16 -8.74 -7.73 6.70
CA ILE A 16 -9.82 -8.64 6.30
C ILE A 16 -9.32 -10.09 6.38
N SER A 17 -10.06 -10.96 7.06
CA SER A 17 -9.63 -12.34 7.40
C SER A 17 -9.23 -13.17 6.18
N LEU A 18 -9.96 -13.03 5.08
CA LEU A 18 -9.65 -13.72 3.82
C LEU A 18 -8.27 -13.32 3.27
N TRP A 19 -8.02 -12.01 3.21
CA TRP A 19 -6.75 -11.47 2.74
C TRP A 19 -5.59 -11.79 3.68
N ALA A 20 -5.82 -11.72 4.99
CA ALA A 20 -4.84 -12.14 6.00
C ALA A 20 -4.44 -13.62 5.83
N SER A 21 -5.43 -14.49 5.62
CA SER A 21 -5.20 -15.92 5.44
C SER A 21 -4.46 -16.22 4.13
N ALA A 22 -4.80 -15.53 3.05
CA ALA A 22 -4.09 -15.63 1.77
C ALA A 22 -2.62 -15.19 1.92
N LEU A 23 -2.37 -14.05 2.55
CA LEU A 23 -1.03 -13.52 2.76
C LEU A 23 -0.17 -14.46 3.62
N ALA A 24 -0.74 -15.01 4.70
CA ALA A 24 -0.05 -15.97 5.57
C ALA A 24 0.26 -17.30 4.87
N ALA A 25 -0.52 -17.67 3.86
CA ALA A 25 -0.37 -18.91 3.10
C ALA A 25 0.64 -18.82 1.94
N VAL A 26 1.24 -17.65 1.69
CA VAL A 26 2.28 -17.51 0.66
C VAL A 26 3.44 -18.46 0.96
N ASP A 27 3.79 -19.31 -0.01
CA ASP A 27 4.94 -20.20 0.09
C ASP A 27 6.23 -19.38 0.00
N ARG A 28 7.01 -19.43 1.07
CA ARG A 28 8.30 -18.75 1.22
C ARG A 28 9.47 -19.74 1.27
N SER A 29 9.23 -21.02 1.00
CA SER A 29 10.24 -22.06 0.99
C SER A 29 11.26 -21.90 -0.15
N ARG A 30 10.88 -21.15 -1.19
CA ARG A 30 11.72 -20.82 -2.34
C ARG A 30 11.91 -19.31 -2.46
N PRO A 31 13.07 -18.86 -2.97
CA PRO A 31 13.27 -17.45 -3.29
C PRO A 31 12.32 -17.02 -4.41
N PRO A 32 11.91 -15.75 -4.44
CA PRO A 32 11.03 -15.22 -5.49
C PRO A 32 11.73 -15.27 -6.85
N SER A 33 10.94 -15.50 -7.89
CA SER A 33 11.44 -15.72 -9.25
C SER A 33 12.20 -14.53 -9.85
N CYS A 34 11.89 -13.29 -9.46
CA CYS A 34 12.61 -12.10 -9.92
C CYS A 34 13.85 -11.74 -9.08
N GLY A 35 14.34 -12.66 -8.23
CA GLY A 35 15.52 -12.49 -7.39
C GLY A 35 15.19 -11.89 -6.03
N ALA A 36 15.83 -12.42 -4.97
CA ALA A 36 15.62 -11.99 -3.59
C ALA A 36 16.15 -10.58 -3.29
N ASP A 37 16.94 -9.99 -4.20
CA ASP A 37 17.64 -8.72 -4.01
C ASP A 37 16.87 -7.50 -4.52
N LEU A 38 15.63 -7.66 -4.98
CA LEU A 38 14.81 -6.51 -5.37
C LEU A 38 14.55 -5.60 -4.15
N PRO A 39 14.78 -4.28 -4.27
CA PRO A 39 14.48 -3.37 -3.18
C PRO A 39 12.98 -3.43 -2.84
N GLN A 40 12.66 -3.50 -1.54
CA GLN A 40 11.27 -3.45 -1.07
C GLN A 40 10.76 -2.01 -1.18
N LEU A 41 10.21 -1.72 -2.36
CA LEU A 41 9.77 -0.40 -2.78
C LEU A 41 8.28 -0.18 -2.49
N TYR A 42 7.93 1.03 -2.06
CA TYR A 42 6.57 1.44 -1.72
C TYR A 42 6.30 2.87 -2.23
N VAL A 43 5.05 3.11 -2.63
CA VAL A 43 4.58 4.42 -3.10
C VAL A 43 4.26 5.37 -1.93
N MET A 44 3.90 4.81 -0.77
CA MET A 44 3.62 5.50 0.48
C MET A 44 4.26 4.72 1.64
N PRO A 45 4.50 5.33 2.82
CA PRO A 45 5.04 4.58 3.95
C PRO A 45 4.09 3.43 4.33
N GLU A 46 4.64 2.25 4.62
CA GLU A 46 3.87 1.12 5.14
C GLU A 46 3.20 1.53 6.47
N PRO A 47 1.90 1.26 6.71
CA PRO A 47 1.21 1.68 7.93
C PRO A 47 1.94 1.30 9.23
N ALA A 48 2.50 0.09 9.27
CA ALA A 48 3.23 -0.39 10.43
C ALA A 48 4.56 0.32 10.67
N LEU A 49 5.11 1.02 9.69
CA LEU A 49 6.29 1.88 9.91
C LEU A 49 5.98 2.97 10.95
N LEU A 50 4.73 3.46 10.97
CA LEU A 50 4.26 4.49 11.89
C LEU A 50 3.77 3.87 13.21
N ALA A 51 3.11 2.71 13.14
CA ALA A 51 2.48 2.06 14.29
C ALA A 51 3.37 1.08 15.08
N SER A 52 4.51 0.66 14.54
CA SER A 52 5.41 -0.32 15.20
C SER A 52 6.19 0.17 16.42
N PRO A 53 6.55 1.46 16.60
CA PRO A 53 7.27 1.86 17.80
C PRO A 53 6.50 1.54 19.08
N ASP A 54 7.18 0.96 20.07
CA ASP A 54 6.53 0.62 21.34
C ASP A 54 6.22 1.86 22.18
N ASP A 55 7.08 2.88 22.09
CA ASP A 55 6.87 4.18 22.73
C ASP A 55 5.66 4.93 22.13
N PRO A 56 4.58 5.16 22.90
CA PRO A 56 3.41 5.89 22.44
C PRO A 56 3.71 7.33 22.01
N ALA A 57 4.65 8.02 22.66
CA ALA A 57 5.01 9.40 22.28
C ALA A 57 5.66 9.42 20.89
N ARG A 58 6.57 8.48 20.65
CA ARG A 58 7.15 8.28 19.31
C ARG A 58 6.11 7.91 18.25
N ARG A 59 5.12 7.05 18.55
CA ARG A 59 4.04 6.75 17.59
C ARG A 59 3.23 8.00 17.23
N ARG A 60 2.79 8.77 18.25
CA ARG A 60 2.05 10.02 18.04
C ARG A 60 2.82 11.00 17.17
N MET A 61 4.11 11.16 17.43
CA MET A 61 5.00 11.98 16.61
C MET A 61 5.01 11.52 15.14
N LEU A 62 5.12 10.22 14.88
CA LEU A 62 5.10 9.70 13.50
C LEU A 62 3.76 9.91 12.79
N TYR A 63 2.63 9.73 13.48
CA TYR A 63 1.31 10.02 12.92
C TYR A 63 1.13 11.51 12.59
N HIS A 64 1.61 12.37 13.48
CA HIS A 64 1.57 13.82 13.29
C HIS A 64 2.48 14.26 12.13
N HIS A 65 3.70 13.74 12.07
CA HIS A 65 4.62 13.94 10.95
C HIS A 65 4.00 13.53 9.62
N TYR A 66 3.38 12.36 9.55
CA TYR A 66 2.67 11.95 8.34
C TYR A 66 1.55 12.93 7.98
N SER A 67 0.78 13.39 8.97
CA SER A 67 -0.30 14.35 8.75
C SER A 67 0.21 15.68 8.20
N LEU A 68 1.34 16.19 8.69
CA LEU A 68 2.00 17.40 8.16
C LEU A 68 2.47 17.21 6.71
N LEU A 69 3.01 16.03 6.39
CA LEU A 69 3.53 15.72 5.05
C LEU A 69 2.44 15.28 4.06
N ARG A 70 1.23 14.98 4.55
CA ARG A 70 0.20 14.25 3.80
C ARG A 70 -0.10 14.89 2.46
N ASP A 71 -0.38 16.19 2.44
CA ASP A 71 -0.81 16.87 1.21
C ASP A 71 0.30 16.91 0.16
N ALA A 72 1.55 17.12 0.56
CA ALA A 72 2.69 17.02 -0.34
C ALA A 72 2.88 15.59 -0.88
N LEU A 73 2.74 14.57 -0.03
CA LEU A 73 2.84 13.18 -0.47
C LEU A 73 1.71 12.80 -1.44
N MET A 74 0.49 13.30 -1.23
CA MET A 74 -0.62 13.12 -2.18
C MET A 74 -0.38 13.89 -3.47
N PHE A 75 0.11 15.14 -3.40
CA PHE A 75 0.45 15.94 -4.58
C PHE A 75 1.45 15.21 -5.46
N ARG A 76 2.50 14.63 -4.87
CA ARG A 76 3.51 13.83 -5.57
C ARG A 76 2.91 12.66 -6.37
N LEU A 77 1.80 12.08 -5.88
CA LEU A 77 1.10 10.98 -6.55
C LEU A 77 0.07 11.45 -7.57
N GLY A 78 -0.58 12.59 -7.32
CA GLY A 78 -1.62 13.13 -8.19
C GLY A 78 -1.09 13.96 -9.36
N TYR A 79 0.11 14.52 -9.23
CA TYR A 79 0.69 15.49 -10.17
C TYR A 79 2.05 15.04 -10.70
N GLY A 80 2.31 13.73 -10.72
CA GLY A 80 3.50 13.18 -11.37
C GLY A 80 3.54 13.57 -12.85
N ASP A 81 4.74 13.82 -13.37
CA ASP A 81 4.94 14.10 -14.79
C ASP A 81 4.40 12.90 -15.60
N GLY A 82 3.52 13.15 -16.57
CA GLY A 82 2.60 12.16 -17.12
C GLY A 82 3.24 10.90 -17.73
N ASP A 83 4.54 10.93 -17.97
CA ASP A 83 5.32 9.84 -18.55
C ASP A 83 6.36 9.21 -17.59
N GLU A 84 6.62 9.81 -16.41
CA GLU A 84 7.59 9.27 -15.46
C GLU A 84 6.93 8.40 -14.37
N PRO A 85 7.38 7.15 -14.15
CA PRO A 85 6.90 6.34 -13.05
C PRO A 85 7.20 7.03 -11.72
N HIS A 86 6.22 7.08 -10.81
CA HIS A 86 6.45 7.62 -9.47
C HIS A 86 7.67 6.97 -8.83
N ALA A 87 8.61 7.79 -8.35
CA ALA A 87 9.76 7.27 -7.62
C ALA A 87 9.27 6.48 -6.39
N LEU A 88 9.51 5.17 -6.42
CA LEU A 88 9.19 4.30 -5.30
C LEU A 88 10.34 4.35 -4.30
N LEU A 89 10.01 4.28 -3.01
CA LEU A 89 10.99 4.42 -1.94
C LEU A 89 11.08 3.15 -1.11
N THR A 90 12.29 2.83 -0.66
CA THR A 90 12.54 1.73 0.28
C THR A 90 11.91 2.03 1.64
N THR A 91 11.65 0.99 2.43
CA THR A 91 11.21 1.15 3.84
C THR A 91 12.16 2.05 4.64
N GLN A 92 13.47 2.01 4.36
CA GLN A 92 14.45 2.85 5.06
C GLN A 92 14.35 4.32 4.64
N GLN A 93 14.16 4.61 3.35
CA GLN A 93 13.92 5.97 2.88
C GLN A 93 12.63 6.55 3.47
N TRP A 94 11.54 5.78 3.46
CA TRP A 94 10.30 6.18 4.14
C TRP A 94 10.52 6.47 5.62
N ARG A 95 11.30 5.62 6.31
CA ARG A 95 11.67 5.83 7.71
C ARG A 95 12.41 7.14 7.91
N ASP A 96 13.35 7.47 7.03
CA ASP A 96 14.14 8.68 7.12
C ASP A 96 13.29 9.93 6.87
N ILE A 97 12.30 9.86 5.96
CA ILE A 97 11.29 10.91 5.73
C ILE A 97 10.44 11.11 6.98
N VAL A 98 9.68 10.10 7.43
CA VAL A 98 8.70 10.27 8.51
C VAL A 98 9.35 10.55 9.88
N GLN A 99 10.63 10.23 10.06
CA GLN A 99 11.39 10.59 11.26
C GLN A 99 12.03 11.99 11.19
N GLY A 100 11.80 12.73 10.10
CA GLY A 100 12.38 14.05 9.87
C GLY A 100 13.90 14.03 9.77
N LYS A 101 14.51 12.96 9.27
CA LYS A 101 15.96 12.94 9.02
C LYS A 101 16.35 13.66 7.74
N ILE A 102 15.37 13.93 6.88
CA ILE A 102 15.56 14.73 5.68
C ILE A 102 15.94 16.19 5.99
N THR A 103 15.56 16.71 7.17
CA THR A 103 15.94 18.08 7.60
C THR A 103 17.28 18.13 8.34
N LYS A 104 17.86 16.98 8.67
CA LYS A 104 19.12 16.93 9.44
C LYS A 104 20.30 17.03 8.50
N GLN A 105 21.17 18.02 8.74
CA GLN A 105 22.48 18.05 8.11
C GLN A 105 23.34 16.91 8.69
N GLY A 106 23.55 15.86 7.88
CA GLY A 106 24.45 14.77 8.22
C GLY A 106 25.92 15.22 8.23
N LYS A 107 26.82 14.38 8.75
CA LYS A 107 28.27 14.60 8.58
C LYS A 107 28.61 14.66 7.09
N ALA A 108 29.39 15.67 6.70
CA ALA A 108 29.85 15.88 5.33
C ALA A 108 30.48 14.60 4.75
N GLY A 109 30.03 14.19 3.56
CA GLY A 109 30.53 12.99 2.86
C GLY A 109 29.94 11.66 3.33
N SER A 110 28.99 11.66 4.28
CA SER A 110 28.36 10.41 4.73
C SER A 110 27.28 9.90 3.78
N ARG A 111 27.12 8.56 3.71
CA ARG A 111 26.00 7.91 2.99
C ARG A 111 24.62 8.40 3.45
N ALA A 112 24.50 8.82 4.71
CA ALA A 112 23.27 9.38 5.25
C ALA A 112 22.99 10.77 4.68
N GLN A 113 24.00 11.64 4.56
CA GLN A 113 23.85 12.95 3.94
C GLN A 113 23.44 12.85 2.47
N ALA A 114 24.11 11.98 1.69
CA ALA A 114 23.78 11.78 0.28
C ALA A 114 22.32 11.29 0.10
N ARG A 115 21.85 10.40 0.98
CA ARG A 115 20.46 9.93 0.98
C ARG A 115 19.47 11.04 1.34
N SER A 116 19.74 11.82 2.38
CA SER A 116 18.88 12.94 2.75
C SER A 116 18.78 13.96 1.62
N ALA A 117 19.89 14.31 0.97
CA ALA A 117 19.91 15.23 -0.17
C ALA A 117 19.08 14.71 -1.36
N SER A 118 19.24 13.42 -1.71
CA SER A 118 18.45 12.78 -2.77
C SER A 118 16.95 12.74 -2.45
N LEU A 119 16.57 12.51 -1.18
CA LEU A 119 15.17 12.53 -0.76
C LEU A 119 14.59 13.95 -0.75
N GLU A 120 15.39 14.94 -0.36
CA GLU A 120 14.98 16.35 -0.41
C GLU A 120 14.74 16.79 -1.85
N GLU A 121 15.66 16.49 -2.77
CA GLU A 121 15.53 16.78 -4.19
C GLU A 121 14.26 16.14 -4.78
N LEU A 122 13.99 14.88 -4.42
CA LEU A 122 12.79 14.17 -4.86
C LEU A 122 11.49 14.79 -4.33
N LEU A 123 11.47 15.28 -3.09
CA LEU A 123 10.26 15.79 -2.44
C LEU A 123 10.05 17.29 -2.63
N ARG A 124 11.08 18.03 -3.02
CA ARG A 124 11.06 19.49 -3.16
C ARG A 124 9.90 19.99 -4.03
N PRO A 125 9.62 19.44 -5.23
CA PRO A 125 8.51 19.94 -6.05
C PRO A 125 7.16 19.85 -5.32
N ALA A 126 6.94 18.76 -4.58
CA ALA A 126 5.72 18.56 -3.81
C ALA A 126 5.65 19.48 -2.58
N PHE A 127 6.77 19.70 -1.90
CA PHE A 127 6.83 20.65 -0.78
C PHE A 127 6.55 22.09 -1.25
N SER A 128 7.16 22.53 -2.35
CA SER A 128 6.91 23.86 -2.92
C SER A 128 5.46 24.03 -3.34
N ALA A 129 4.87 23.03 -4.01
CA ALA A 129 3.45 23.09 -4.41
C ALA A 129 2.49 23.20 -3.21
N CYS A 130 2.87 22.66 -2.05
CA CYS A 130 2.09 22.70 -0.82
C CYS A 130 2.52 23.81 0.15
N SER A 131 3.34 24.78 -0.29
CA SER A 131 3.86 25.87 0.55
C SER A 131 4.61 25.36 1.80
N MET A 132 5.36 24.27 1.65
CA MET A 132 6.17 23.61 2.69
C MET A 132 7.68 23.81 2.45
N ASP A 133 8.09 24.87 1.74
CA ASP A 133 9.48 25.08 1.30
C ASP A 133 10.51 25.10 2.43
N ASP A 134 10.14 25.61 3.61
CA ASP A 134 11.02 25.71 4.78
C ASP A 134 10.81 24.60 5.81
N LEU A 135 9.86 23.68 5.55
CA LEU A 135 9.42 22.63 6.47
C LEU A 135 9.22 23.15 7.90
N THR A 136 8.74 24.39 8.05
CA THR A 136 8.53 25.01 9.37
C THR A 136 7.62 24.16 10.23
N GLY A 137 8.06 23.90 11.47
CA GLY A 137 7.34 23.01 12.39
C GLY A 137 7.57 21.52 12.13
N PHE A 138 8.49 21.13 11.25
CA PHE A 138 8.86 19.73 11.01
C PHE A 138 10.38 19.49 11.09
N PRO A 139 10.86 18.43 11.78
CA PRO A 139 10.11 17.54 12.67
C PRO A 139 9.72 18.22 13.99
N VAL A 140 8.68 17.69 14.63
CA VAL A 140 8.28 18.06 16.00
C VAL A 140 8.91 17.13 17.03
N SER A 141 8.99 17.58 18.29
CA SER A 141 9.39 16.73 19.42
C SER A 141 8.25 15.77 19.77
N PRO A 142 8.53 14.52 20.19
CA PRO A 142 7.50 13.62 20.72
C PRO A 142 6.65 14.23 21.85
N ASP A 143 7.27 15.06 22.68
CA ASP A 143 6.62 15.66 23.86
C ASP A 143 5.69 16.82 23.49
N SER A 144 5.84 17.41 22.29
CA SER A 144 5.01 18.52 21.83
C SER A 144 3.75 18.07 21.08
N VAL A 145 3.58 16.76 20.84
CA VAL A 145 2.45 16.23 20.08
C VAL A 145 1.31 15.84 21.02
N PRO A 146 0.14 16.51 20.92
CA PRO A 146 -1.01 16.15 21.74
C PRO A 146 -1.47 14.71 21.42
N PRO A 147 -2.20 14.05 22.34
CA PRO A 147 -2.86 12.79 22.04
C PRO A 147 -3.71 12.90 20.77
N LEU A 148 -3.50 11.99 19.80
CA LEU A 148 -4.39 11.86 18.66
C LEU A 148 -5.54 10.93 19.03
N ASP A 149 -6.72 11.23 18.49
CA ASP A 149 -7.86 10.32 18.53
C ASP A 149 -7.50 9.00 17.83
N VAL A 150 -7.92 7.88 18.43
CA VAL A 150 -7.59 6.54 17.93
C VAL A 150 -8.28 6.29 16.59
N ASN A 151 -9.52 6.75 16.40
CA ASN A 151 -10.22 6.59 15.12
C ASN A 151 -9.54 7.41 14.03
N ARG A 152 -9.14 8.65 14.34
CA ARG A 152 -8.35 9.45 13.41
C ARG A 152 -7.04 8.78 13.01
N THR A 153 -6.39 8.09 13.94
CA THR A 153 -5.17 7.34 13.65
C THR A 153 -5.46 6.14 12.74
N LYS A 154 -6.54 5.39 13.01
CA LYS A 154 -7.00 4.29 12.15
C LYS A 154 -7.28 4.75 10.73
N GLU A 155 -7.98 5.87 10.57
CA GLU A 155 -8.27 6.48 9.26
C GLU A 155 -7.00 6.78 8.46
N LEU A 156 -5.99 7.40 9.09
CA LEU A 156 -4.70 7.69 8.46
C LEU A 156 -3.98 6.42 8.02
N LEU A 157 -3.95 5.40 8.88
CA LEU A 157 -3.28 4.13 8.59
C LEU A 157 -4.04 3.31 7.54
N TRP A 158 -5.38 3.40 7.52
CA TRP A 158 -6.21 2.81 6.47
C TRP A 158 -5.95 3.46 5.12
N GLU A 159 -5.90 4.80 5.05
CA GLU A 159 -5.57 5.51 3.81
C GLU A 159 -4.21 5.08 3.26
N LEU A 160 -3.19 4.97 4.12
CA LEU A 160 -1.87 4.49 3.73
C LEU A 160 -1.89 3.04 3.19
N ALA A 161 -2.67 2.16 3.83
CA ALA A 161 -2.82 0.79 3.39
C ALA A 161 -3.52 0.73 2.02
N GLU A 162 -4.61 1.47 1.87
CA GLU A 162 -5.44 1.47 0.68
C GLU A 162 -4.70 2.07 -0.54
N ILE A 163 -3.98 3.18 -0.38
CA ILE A 163 -3.16 3.76 -1.46
C ILE A 163 -2.09 2.76 -1.89
N ASN A 164 -1.35 2.18 -0.94
CA ASN A 164 -0.32 1.19 -1.29
C ASN A 164 -0.94 -0.02 -2.00
N PHE A 165 -2.07 -0.56 -1.51
CA PHE A 165 -2.75 -1.68 -2.16
C PHE A 165 -3.14 -1.37 -3.61
N ARG A 166 -3.75 -0.20 -3.87
CA ARG A 166 -4.17 0.19 -5.22
C ARG A 166 -2.98 0.31 -6.17
N TYR A 167 -1.93 1.03 -5.78
CA TYR A 167 -0.71 1.16 -6.61
C TYR A 167 0.04 -0.16 -6.76
N GLU A 168 0.06 -1.02 -5.74
CA GLU A 168 0.65 -2.35 -5.83
C GLU A 168 -0.10 -3.26 -6.81
N PHE A 169 -1.43 -3.17 -6.85
CA PHE A 169 -2.21 -3.89 -7.85
C PHE A 169 -1.89 -3.43 -9.28
N LEU A 170 -1.82 -2.11 -9.51
CA LEU A 170 -1.43 -1.54 -10.81
C LEU A 170 -0.03 -2.00 -11.24
N ALA A 171 0.95 -1.92 -10.32
CA ALA A 171 2.32 -2.35 -10.60
C ALA A 171 2.41 -3.86 -10.85
N LEU A 172 1.65 -4.65 -10.11
CA LEU A 172 1.58 -6.10 -10.29
C LEU A 172 0.98 -6.46 -11.63
N ASP A 173 -0.16 -5.88 -12.00
CA ASP A 173 -0.80 -6.17 -13.28
C ASP A 173 0.13 -5.80 -14.45
N ALA A 174 0.76 -4.62 -14.41
CA ALA A 174 1.68 -4.20 -15.45
C ALA A 174 2.87 -5.15 -15.60
N ARG A 175 3.43 -5.61 -14.48
CA ARG A 175 4.57 -6.55 -14.49
C ARG A 175 4.18 -7.97 -14.90
N ALA A 176 3.03 -8.45 -14.43
CA ALA A 176 2.58 -9.82 -14.65
C ALA A 176 1.99 -10.03 -16.04
N SER A 177 1.27 -9.04 -16.58
CA SER A 177 0.67 -9.12 -17.91
C SER A 177 1.56 -8.56 -19.02
N GLY A 178 2.50 -7.65 -18.69
CA GLY A 178 3.25 -6.87 -19.66
C GLY A 178 2.42 -5.77 -20.34
N LEU A 179 1.20 -5.51 -19.87
CA LEU A 179 0.28 -4.52 -20.43
C LEU A 179 0.24 -3.25 -19.56
N ASN A 180 0.18 -2.07 -20.18
CA ASN A 180 -0.03 -0.82 -19.47
C ASN A 180 -1.52 -0.43 -19.50
N ARG A 181 -2.26 -0.81 -18.47
CA ARG A 181 -3.74 -0.63 -18.37
C ARG A 181 -4.21 -0.10 -17.00
N PRO A 182 -3.64 1.02 -16.53
CA PRO A 182 -3.91 1.54 -15.18
C PRO A 182 -5.36 2.04 -15.03
N ASP A 183 -5.97 2.58 -16.08
CA ASP A 183 -7.34 3.11 -16.04
C ASP A 183 -8.37 1.99 -15.92
N GLU A 184 -8.14 0.87 -16.61
CA GLU A 184 -8.97 -0.31 -16.48
C GLU A 184 -8.81 -0.93 -15.09
N CYS A 185 -7.59 -1.00 -14.56
CA CYS A 185 -7.34 -1.53 -13.20
C CYS A 185 -8.11 -0.75 -12.12
N ARG A 186 -8.26 0.57 -12.29
CA ARG A 186 -9.01 1.44 -11.35
C ARG A 186 -10.47 1.02 -11.20
N THR A 187 -11.06 0.36 -12.21
CA THR A 187 -12.45 -0.11 -12.17
C THR A 187 -12.68 -1.24 -11.16
N CYS A 188 -11.62 -1.88 -10.66
CA CYS A 188 -11.74 -2.94 -9.67
C CYS A 188 -11.99 -2.41 -8.26
N PHE A 189 -11.82 -1.11 -8.00
CA PHE A 189 -12.01 -0.52 -6.69
C PHE A 189 -13.41 0.09 -6.54
N ALA A 190 -13.83 0.36 -5.29
CA ALA A 190 -15.11 1.03 -5.01
C ALA A 190 -15.19 2.45 -5.62
N SER A 191 -14.03 3.06 -5.86
CA SER A 191 -13.86 4.36 -6.49
C SER A 191 -12.66 4.29 -7.42
N PRO A 192 -12.72 4.92 -8.62
CA PRO A 192 -11.60 4.90 -9.55
C PRO A 192 -10.41 5.77 -9.08
N ARG A 193 -10.56 6.55 -8.01
CA ARG A 193 -9.50 7.40 -7.47
C ARG A 193 -8.39 6.54 -6.84
N LEU A 194 -7.13 6.87 -7.09
CA LEU A 194 -6.00 6.17 -6.44
C LEU A 194 -5.56 6.82 -5.11
N ILE A 195 -5.94 8.09 -4.91
CA ILE A 195 -5.63 8.91 -3.74
C ILE A 195 -6.85 9.76 -3.36
N GLY A 196 -6.88 10.31 -2.14
CA GLY A 196 -7.97 11.19 -1.70
C GLY A 196 -9.33 10.49 -1.65
N MET A 197 -9.33 9.25 -1.16
CA MET A 197 -10.51 8.39 -1.04
C MET A 197 -11.39 8.84 0.13
N ASP A 198 -12.70 8.62 0.01
CA ASP A 198 -13.63 8.84 1.12
C ASP A 198 -13.54 7.69 2.13
N PHE A 199 -13.57 7.96 3.43
CA PHE A 199 -13.51 6.91 4.45
C PHE A 199 -14.70 5.94 4.40
N ASN A 200 -15.83 6.33 3.79
CA ASN A 200 -16.93 5.42 3.50
C ASN A 200 -16.52 4.29 2.55
N GLU A 201 -15.45 4.44 1.76
CA GLU A 201 -14.90 3.37 0.92
C GLU A 201 -14.28 2.23 1.74
N SER A 202 -13.92 2.47 3.00
CA SER A 202 -13.35 1.45 3.90
C SER A 202 -14.28 0.27 4.19
N GLN A 203 -15.56 0.40 3.85
CA GLN A 203 -16.58 -0.63 4.02
C GLN A 203 -17.22 -1.06 2.70
N ARG A 204 -16.60 -0.72 1.57
CA ARG A 204 -17.07 -1.03 0.21
C ARG A 204 -16.00 -1.79 -0.56
N GLY A 205 -16.32 -2.20 -1.80
CA GLY A 205 -15.33 -2.83 -2.65
C GLY A 205 -14.87 -4.18 -2.10
N PHE A 206 -13.56 -4.43 -2.09
CA PHE A 206 -12.99 -5.61 -1.43
C PHE A 206 -13.23 -5.67 0.09
N ALA A 207 -13.55 -4.53 0.72
CA ALA A 207 -13.83 -4.43 2.15
C ALA A 207 -15.34 -4.51 2.49
N GLY A 208 -16.20 -4.67 1.48
CA GLY A 208 -17.65 -4.84 1.61
C GLY A 208 -18.05 -5.91 2.64
N ARG A 209 -19.16 -5.72 3.34
CA ARG A 209 -19.66 -6.68 4.34
C ARG A 209 -20.34 -7.87 3.67
N GLU A 210 -21.12 -7.59 2.64
CA GLU A 210 -21.89 -8.58 1.90
C GLU A 210 -21.08 -9.17 0.73
N THR A 211 -21.23 -10.47 0.47
CA THR A 211 -20.57 -11.15 -0.65
C THR A 211 -20.93 -10.54 -1.99
N ASP A 212 -22.19 -10.15 -2.16
CA ASP A 212 -22.72 -9.62 -3.42
C ASP A 212 -22.16 -8.23 -3.73
N GLU A 213 -21.84 -7.45 -2.69
CA GLU A 213 -21.16 -6.17 -2.84
C GLU A 213 -19.70 -6.36 -3.27
N ARG A 214 -19.02 -7.37 -2.74
CA ARG A 214 -17.60 -7.64 -3.06
C ARG A 214 -17.43 -8.28 -4.43
N LEU A 215 -18.40 -9.10 -4.87
CA LEU A 215 -18.30 -9.92 -6.07
C LEU A 215 -17.88 -9.14 -7.34
N PRO A 216 -18.46 -7.97 -7.68
CA PRO A 216 -18.05 -7.21 -8.87
C PRO A 216 -16.55 -6.86 -8.89
N HIS A 217 -16.00 -6.55 -7.72
CA HIS A 217 -14.59 -6.17 -7.56
C HIS A 217 -13.67 -7.39 -7.74
N PHE A 218 -14.06 -8.53 -7.18
CA PHE A 218 -13.35 -9.79 -7.39
C PHE A 218 -13.43 -10.31 -8.83
N LEU A 219 -14.57 -10.14 -9.52
CA LEU A 219 -14.71 -10.48 -10.93
C LEU A 219 -13.83 -9.59 -11.81
N CYS A 220 -13.80 -8.28 -11.52
CA CYS A 220 -12.91 -7.35 -12.18
C CYS A 220 -11.45 -7.82 -12.03
N MET A 221 -10.99 -8.01 -10.80
CA MET A 221 -9.62 -8.43 -10.50
C MET A 221 -9.26 -9.78 -11.14
N ALA A 222 -10.16 -10.76 -11.09
CA ALA A 222 -10.01 -12.05 -11.77
C ALA A 222 -9.87 -11.87 -13.29
N GLY A 223 -10.55 -10.89 -13.87
CA GLY A 223 -10.45 -10.52 -15.27
C GLY A 223 -9.01 -10.24 -15.71
N PHE A 224 -8.29 -9.42 -14.93
CA PHE A 224 -6.87 -9.06 -15.13
C PHE A 224 -5.95 -10.25 -14.92
N MET A 225 -6.18 -11.03 -13.86
CA MET A 225 -5.36 -12.18 -13.48
C MET A 225 -5.27 -13.28 -14.53
N ARG A 226 -6.20 -13.31 -15.51
CA ARG A 226 -6.14 -14.25 -16.63
C ARG A 226 -5.04 -13.94 -17.65
N ASP A 227 -4.57 -12.70 -17.69
CA ASP A 227 -3.50 -12.29 -18.58
C ASP A 227 -2.14 -12.35 -17.89
N TRP A 228 -2.11 -12.67 -16.59
CA TRP A 228 -0.88 -12.73 -15.82
C TRP A 228 -0.07 -13.97 -16.18
N SER A 229 1.19 -13.74 -16.56
CA SER A 229 2.21 -14.76 -16.75
C SER A 229 3.13 -14.75 -15.53
N VAL A 230 2.74 -15.51 -14.52
CA VAL A 230 3.49 -15.67 -13.26
C VAL A 230 3.85 -17.13 -13.02
N PRO A 231 4.92 -17.43 -12.27
CA PRO A 231 5.36 -18.80 -12.01
C PRO A 231 4.40 -19.64 -11.17
N CYS A 232 3.51 -19.01 -10.40
CA CYS A 232 2.52 -19.72 -9.59
C CYS A 232 1.32 -20.16 -10.45
N GLU A 233 0.77 -21.33 -10.13
CA GLU A 233 -0.39 -21.87 -10.86
C GLU A 233 -1.64 -21.01 -10.62
N ARG A 234 -2.29 -20.59 -11.70
CA ARG A 234 -3.55 -19.86 -11.63
C ARG A 234 -4.69 -20.80 -11.21
N PRO A 235 -5.44 -20.47 -10.15
CA PRO A 235 -6.62 -21.24 -9.76
C PRO A 235 -7.70 -21.28 -10.84
N LYS A 236 -8.33 -22.44 -11.04
CA LYS A 236 -9.38 -22.65 -12.06
C LYS A 236 -10.60 -21.76 -11.84
N GLU A 237 -10.87 -21.35 -10.61
CA GLU A 237 -11.97 -20.45 -10.26
C GLU A 237 -11.86 -19.09 -10.98
N ILE A 238 -10.63 -18.60 -11.21
CA ILE A 238 -10.38 -17.36 -11.94
C ILE A 238 -10.79 -17.51 -13.42
N ASP A 239 -10.45 -18.65 -14.04
CA ASP A 239 -10.82 -18.93 -15.42
C ASP A 239 -12.32 -19.20 -15.57
N ASN A 240 -12.90 -19.97 -14.65
CA ASN A 240 -14.32 -20.33 -14.61
C ASN A 240 -15.24 -19.14 -14.33
N ALA A 241 -14.72 -18.03 -13.81
CA ALA A 241 -15.49 -16.81 -13.63
C ALA A 241 -15.91 -16.17 -14.97
N LYS A 242 -15.18 -16.45 -16.07
CA LYS A 242 -15.49 -15.88 -17.39
C LYS A 242 -16.85 -16.35 -17.89
N GLY A 243 -17.75 -15.40 -18.18
CA GLY A 243 -19.06 -15.70 -18.75
C GLY A 243 -20.06 -16.33 -17.78
N ARG A 244 -19.68 -16.50 -16.50
CA ARG A 244 -20.58 -17.01 -15.46
C ARG A 244 -21.57 -15.93 -15.03
N THR A 245 -22.86 -16.24 -15.15
CA THR A 245 -23.96 -15.30 -14.83
C THR A 245 -24.66 -15.61 -13.51
N GLN A 246 -24.53 -16.83 -12.98
CA GLN A 246 -25.18 -17.26 -11.74
C GLN A 246 -24.14 -17.58 -10.65
N TRP A 247 -24.32 -16.98 -9.48
CA TRP A 247 -23.40 -17.08 -8.36
C TRP A 247 -24.14 -17.50 -7.09
N SER A 248 -23.68 -18.59 -6.48
CA SER A 248 -24.04 -18.97 -5.11
C SER A 248 -23.02 -18.39 -4.13
N ALA A 249 -23.40 -18.21 -2.87
CA ALA A 249 -22.49 -17.75 -1.81
C ALA A 249 -21.18 -18.57 -1.76
N ASP A 250 -21.26 -19.90 -1.84
CA ASP A 250 -20.10 -20.79 -1.86
C ASP A 250 -19.18 -20.52 -3.05
N SER A 251 -19.76 -20.29 -4.23
CA SER A 251 -18.97 -20.00 -5.43
C SER A 251 -18.33 -18.62 -5.42
N ILE A 252 -18.98 -17.64 -4.78
CA ILE A 252 -18.39 -16.32 -4.54
C ILE A 252 -17.19 -16.50 -3.61
N HIS A 253 -17.36 -17.15 -2.46
CA HIS A 253 -16.26 -17.40 -1.54
C HIS A 253 -15.10 -18.18 -2.16
N GLY A 254 -15.39 -19.16 -3.02
CA GLY A 254 -14.39 -19.88 -3.80
C GLY A 254 -13.57 -18.95 -4.70
N LEU A 255 -14.24 -18.04 -5.43
CA LEU A 255 -13.58 -17.03 -6.25
C LEU A 255 -12.76 -16.06 -5.39
N GLU A 256 -13.33 -15.52 -4.32
CA GLU A 256 -12.63 -14.56 -3.44
C GLU A 256 -11.33 -15.20 -2.88
N SER A 257 -11.41 -16.44 -2.40
CA SER A 257 -10.24 -17.20 -1.93
C SER A 257 -9.21 -17.42 -3.04
N ALA A 258 -9.65 -17.79 -4.24
CA ALA A 258 -8.75 -18.00 -5.37
C ALA A 258 -8.01 -16.71 -5.77
N VAL A 259 -8.75 -15.60 -5.91
CA VAL A 259 -8.20 -14.29 -6.29
C VAL A 259 -7.22 -13.76 -5.24
N THR A 260 -7.58 -13.80 -3.96
CA THR A 260 -6.71 -13.30 -2.88
C THR A 260 -5.40 -14.10 -2.75
N LYS A 261 -5.48 -15.44 -2.84
CA LYS A 261 -4.29 -16.31 -2.82
C LYS A 261 -3.41 -16.07 -4.04
N TYR A 262 -4.01 -16.01 -5.22
CA TYR A 262 -3.25 -15.79 -6.44
C TYR A 262 -2.59 -14.40 -6.46
N TYR A 263 -3.30 -13.34 -6.02
CA TYR A 263 -2.72 -12.00 -5.86
C TYR A 263 -1.48 -12.01 -4.95
N THR A 264 -1.63 -12.51 -3.72
CA THR A 264 -0.56 -12.46 -2.72
C THR A 264 0.65 -13.30 -3.12
N ALA A 265 0.43 -14.48 -3.70
CA ALA A 265 1.49 -15.33 -4.23
C ALA A 265 2.19 -14.68 -5.43
N SER A 266 1.43 -14.18 -6.42
CA SER A 266 1.97 -13.49 -7.60
C SER A 266 2.82 -12.27 -7.22
N PHE A 267 2.35 -11.51 -6.24
CA PHE A 267 3.07 -10.34 -5.74
C PHE A 267 4.41 -10.76 -5.11
N TYR A 268 4.42 -11.79 -4.26
CA TYR A 268 5.65 -12.29 -3.68
C TYR A 268 6.62 -12.81 -4.76
N GLU A 269 6.13 -13.58 -5.73
CA GLU A 269 6.97 -14.11 -6.82
C GLU A 269 7.67 -13.02 -7.64
N LEU A 270 6.98 -11.92 -7.90
CA LEU A 270 7.48 -10.85 -8.76
C LEU A 270 8.21 -9.72 -8.02
N PHE A 271 7.86 -9.45 -6.76
CA PHE A 271 8.39 -8.32 -5.98
C PHE A 271 9.19 -8.75 -4.74
N GLY A 272 9.21 -10.03 -4.40
CA GLY A 272 10.02 -10.58 -3.30
C GLY A 272 9.63 -10.10 -1.90
N ARG A 273 8.43 -9.57 -1.72
CA ARG A 273 7.92 -9.11 -0.42
C ARG A 273 6.43 -9.39 -0.26
N ALA A 274 5.97 -9.31 0.99
CA ALA A 274 4.54 -9.32 1.29
C ALA A 274 3.82 -8.17 0.58
N ALA A 275 2.68 -8.48 -0.04
CA ALA A 275 1.77 -7.50 -0.59
C ALA A 275 1.08 -6.72 0.54
N VAL A 276 0.76 -5.47 0.28
CA VAL A 276 -0.21 -4.74 1.08
C VAL A 276 -1.60 -5.22 0.68
N VAL A 277 -2.45 -5.45 1.67
CA VAL A 277 -3.80 -5.99 1.47
C VAL A 277 -4.84 -4.96 1.94
N PRO A 278 -6.06 -4.98 1.37
CA PRO A 278 -7.12 -4.07 1.79
C PRO A 278 -7.50 -4.31 3.25
N MET A 279 -7.86 -3.22 3.93
CA MET A 279 -8.22 -3.19 5.35
C MET A 279 -9.58 -2.51 5.54
N ARG A 280 -10.17 -2.71 6.72
CA ARG A 280 -11.49 -2.18 7.09
C ARG A 280 -11.39 -1.27 8.32
N LEU A 281 -12.13 -0.16 8.31
CA LEU A 281 -12.37 0.68 9.49
C LEU A 281 -13.56 0.16 10.31
#